data_AF-A0AAD8DAG9-F1
#
_entry.id   AF-A0AAD8DAG9-F1
#
_cell.length_a   1.000
_cell.length_b   1.000
_cell.length_c   1.000
_cell.angle_alpha   90.00
_cell.angle_beta   90.00
_cell.angle_gamma   90.00
#
_symmetry.space_group_name_H-M   'P 1'
#
loop_
_entity.id
_entity.type
_entity.pdbx_description
1 polymer ?
#
loop_
_entity_poly.entity_id
_entity_poly.type
_entity_poly.pdbx_seq_one_letter_code
_entity_poly.pdbx_strand_id
1 'polypeptide(L)'
;MLISQLDRKGRVENSELEKKQLSKKEKIKQRREKWLNKIDTIKLDREKQKALAKRKATPVVGDMQALADALPDLSELLTASRIRSIKKLKAIVKKPEPKEFSKMKHAQKRKFLDAEVSRFAEAISNSEFKSNPLAAIDEHLRKRLKQEEEESPS
;
A
#
# COMPACT_ATOMS: atom_id res chain seq x y z
N MET A 1 26.97 -17.80 -2.32
CA MET A 1 25.65 -17.14 -2.50
C MET A 1 24.62 -18.02 -1.79
N LEU A 2 24.22 -17.74 -0.55
CA LEU A 2 23.09 -16.84 -0.22
C LEU A 2 21.92 -17.12 -1.19
N ILE A 3 20.80 -17.73 -0.80
CA ILE A 3 19.94 -17.37 0.34
C ILE A 3 19.36 -18.65 0.97
N SER A 4 19.85 -18.95 2.17
CA SER A 4 19.07 -19.55 3.26
C SER A 4 17.94 -18.58 3.66
N GLN A 5 16.87 -19.09 4.29
CA GLN A 5 15.72 -18.35 4.87
C GLN A 5 14.60 -18.13 3.82
N LEU A 6 13.41 -18.75 3.89
CA LEU A 6 12.42 -18.59 4.95
C LEU A 6 11.32 -19.67 4.73
N ASP A 7 11.29 -20.71 5.55
CA ASP A 7 10.05 -21.44 5.89
C ASP A 7 10.12 -21.88 7.36
N ARG A 8 10.53 -20.91 8.19
CA ARG A 8 10.42 -20.92 9.64
C ARG A 8 9.37 -19.90 10.07
N LYS A 9 8.08 -20.13 9.78
CA LYS A 9 6.97 -19.53 10.56
C LYS A 9 5.60 -20.09 10.17
N GLY A 10 5.43 -21.40 10.38
CA GLY A 10 4.11 -22.03 10.51
C GLY A 10 4.12 -23.20 11.50
N ARG A 11 5.20 -23.31 12.30
CA ARG A 11 5.33 -24.30 13.35
C ARG A 11 4.64 -23.77 14.61
N VAL A 12 3.77 -24.61 15.14
CA VAL A 12 3.22 -24.59 16.50
C VAL A 12 2.17 -23.51 16.77
N GLU A 13 0.91 -23.79 16.46
CA GLU A 13 -0.16 -23.76 17.47
C GLU A 13 -1.15 -24.87 17.09
N ASN A 14 -1.41 -25.81 18.01
CA ASN A 14 -2.19 -27.06 17.86
C ASN A 14 -1.44 -28.37 17.52
N SER A 15 -0.16 -28.52 17.85
CA SER A 15 0.48 -29.85 17.89
C SER A 15 0.96 -30.29 19.28
N GLU A 16 0.72 -29.47 20.31
CA GLU A 16 1.35 -29.66 21.63
C GLU A 16 0.36 -29.72 22.80
N LEU A 17 -0.94 -29.78 22.49
CA LEU A 17 -1.93 -30.31 23.42
C LEU A 17 -2.30 -31.71 22.92
N GLU A 18 -1.53 -32.65 23.46
CA GLU A 18 -1.93 -34.04 23.60
C GLU A 18 -1.84 -34.90 22.34
N LYS A 19 -0.66 -35.51 22.18
CA LYS A 19 -0.61 -36.95 21.90
C LYS A 19 -1.22 -37.75 23.06
N LYS A 20 -2.42 -37.38 23.55
CA LYS A 20 -3.29 -38.31 24.25
C LYS A 20 -3.42 -39.47 23.29
N GLN A 21 -3.22 -40.69 23.77
CA GLN A 21 -3.49 -41.87 22.97
C GLN A 21 -4.96 -41.80 22.55
N LEU A 22 -5.23 -41.22 21.37
CA LEU A 22 -6.56 -41.08 20.85
C LEU A 22 -7.17 -42.48 20.80
N SER A 23 -8.35 -42.61 21.40
CA SER A 23 -9.08 -43.87 21.39
C SER A 23 -9.26 -44.34 19.94
N LYS A 24 -9.27 -45.65 19.71
CA LYS A 24 -9.48 -46.25 18.38
C LYS A 24 -10.71 -45.64 17.68
N LYS A 25 -11.77 -45.34 18.45
CA LYS A 25 -13.00 -44.68 17.98
C LYS A 25 -12.72 -43.29 17.38
N GLU A 26 -11.89 -42.50 18.04
CA GLU A 26 -11.57 -41.14 17.65
C GLU A 26 -10.66 -41.09 16.42
N LYS A 27 -9.68 -42.00 16.34
CA LYS A 27 -8.85 -42.19 15.14
C LYS A 27 -9.68 -42.60 13.92
N ILE A 28 -10.69 -43.46 14.10
CA ILE A 28 -11.60 -43.84 13.02
C ILE A 28 -12.45 -42.64 12.58
N LYS A 29 -12.99 -41.86 13.53
CA LYS A 29 -13.75 -40.64 13.25
C LYS A 29 -12.92 -39.62 12.46
N GLN A 30 -11.69 -39.34 12.90
CA GLN A 30 -10.79 -38.43 12.20
C GLN A 30 -10.44 -38.89 10.78
N ARG A 31 -10.25 -40.20 10.56
CA ARG A 31 -10.00 -40.72 9.21
C ARG A 31 -11.21 -40.52 8.30
N ARG A 32 -12.43 -40.77 8.82
CA ARG A 32 -13.67 -40.53 8.09
C ARG A 32 -13.86 -39.05 7.77
N GLU A 33 -13.64 -38.15 8.73
CA GLU A 33 -13.76 -36.71 8.53
C GLU A 33 -12.75 -36.19 7.50
N LYS A 34 -11.47 -36.59 7.61
CA LYS A 34 -10.46 -36.24 6.61
C LYS A 34 -10.82 -36.73 5.22
N TRP A 35 -11.38 -37.94 5.12
CA TRP A 35 -11.83 -38.50 3.85
C TRP A 35 -13.02 -37.74 3.26
N LEU A 36 -14.04 -37.42 4.08
CA LEU A 36 -15.18 -36.62 3.66
C LEU A 36 -14.77 -35.22 3.22
N ASN A 37 -13.94 -34.54 4.01
CA ASN A 37 -13.40 -33.22 3.66
C ASN A 37 -12.67 -33.27 2.32
N LYS A 38 -11.87 -34.32 2.06
CA LYS A 38 -11.17 -34.48 0.77
C LYS A 38 -12.13 -34.70 -0.39
N ILE A 39 -13.23 -35.42 -0.19
CA ILE A 39 -14.26 -35.57 -1.21
C ILE A 39 -14.92 -34.22 -1.50
N ASP A 40 -15.24 -33.46 -0.45
CA ASP A 40 -15.94 -32.18 -0.59
C ASP A 40 -15.05 -31.13 -1.25
N THR A 41 -13.75 -31.08 -0.95
CA THR A 41 -12.82 -30.19 -1.68
C THR A 41 -12.77 -30.52 -3.16
N ILE A 42 -12.68 -31.80 -3.54
CA ILE A 42 -12.67 -32.22 -4.94
C ILE A 42 -14.00 -31.86 -5.65
N LYS A 43 -15.14 -32.01 -4.97
CA LYS A 43 -16.45 -31.62 -5.52
C LYS A 43 -16.52 -30.12 -5.77
N LEU A 44 -16.14 -29.31 -4.77
CA LEU A 44 -16.13 -27.86 -4.88
C LEU A 44 -15.23 -27.38 -6.02
N ASP A 45 -14.04 -27.97 -6.16
CA ASP A 45 -13.12 -27.62 -7.25
C ASP A 45 -13.71 -27.96 -8.63
N ARG A 46 -14.34 -29.15 -8.77
CA ARG A 46 -15.01 -29.54 -10.02
C ARG A 46 -16.19 -28.63 -10.36
N GLU A 47 -16.97 -28.21 -9.37
CA GLU A 47 -18.08 -27.27 -9.57
C GLU A 47 -17.57 -25.89 -10.00
N LYS A 48 -16.52 -25.38 -9.35
CA LYS A 48 -15.85 -24.14 -9.75
C LYS A 48 -15.37 -24.20 -11.21
N GLN A 49 -14.71 -25.28 -11.61
CA GLN A 49 -14.25 -25.45 -13.00
C GLN A 49 -15.39 -25.49 -14.02
N LYS A 50 -16.48 -26.21 -13.71
CA LYS A 50 -17.68 -26.23 -14.56
C LYS A 50 -18.31 -24.84 -14.69
N ALA A 51 -18.40 -24.09 -13.58
CA ALA A 51 -18.92 -22.73 -13.58
C ALA A 51 -18.06 -21.79 -14.43
N LEU A 52 -16.72 -21.87 -14.32
CA LEU A 52 -15.79 -21.10 -15.14
C LEU A 52 -15.91 -21.43 -16.63
N ALA A 53 -16.02 -22.72 -16.98
CA ALA A 53 -16.20 -23.15 -18.37
C ALA A 53 -17.52 -22.62 -18.96
N LYS A 54 -18.62 -22.69 -18.20
CA LYS A 54 -19.91 -22.10 -18.60
C LYS A 54 -19.78 -20.60 -18.82
N ARG A 55 -19.18 -19.87 -17.88
CA ARG A 55 -18.95 -18.42 -17.98
C ARG A 55 -18.17 -18.05 -19.23
N LYS A 56 -17.06 -18.74 -19.51
CA LYS A 56 -16.24 -18.53 -20.73
C LYS A 56 -17.01 -18.79 -22.02
N ALA A 57 -17.97 -19.73 -22.01
CA ALA A 57 -18.78 -20.07 -23.17
C ALA A 57 -19.95 -19.11 -23.40
N THR A 58 -20.42 -18.41 -22.36
CA THR A 58 -21.43 -17.34 -22.51
C THR A 58 -20.74 -16.03 -22.90
N PRO A 59 -20.98 -15.48 -24.11
CA PRO A 59 -20.47 -14.18 -24.51
C PRO A 59 -21.31 -13.09 -23.85
N VAL A 60 -21.21 -12.96 -22.52
CA VAL A 60 -22.00 -12.01 -21.73
C VAL A 60 -21.07 -10.88 -21.29
N VAL A 61 -21.33 -9.68 -21.78
CA VAL A 61 -20.74 -8.44 -21.28
C VAL A 61 -21.27 -8.23 -19.85
N GLY A 62 -20.42 -8.38 -18.84
CA GLY A 62 -20.77 -8.11 -17.43
C GLY A 62 -20.64 -9.26 -16.44
N ASP A 63 -19.65 -10.16 -16.59
CA ASP A 63 -19.34 -11.14 -15.54
C ASP A 63 -18.85 -10.43 -14.26
N MET A 64 -19.76 -10.28 -13.29
CA MET A 64 -19.49 -9.63 -11.99
C MET A 64 -18.62 -10.48 -11.07
N GLN A 65 -18.36 -11.76 -11.41
CA GLN A 65 -17.54 -12.60 -10.57
C GLN A 65 -16.11 -12.09 -10.47
N ALA A 66 -15.55 -11.53 -11.54
CA ALA A 66 -14.20 -10.96 -11.49
C ALA A 66 -14.08 -9.84 -10.44
N LEU A 67 -15.15 -9.07 -10.23
CA LEU A 67 -15.20 -8.05 -9.19
C LEU A 67 -15.33 -8.67 -7.79
N ALA A 68 -16.15 -9.72 -7.65
CA ALA A 68 -16.31 -10.44 -6.39
C ALA A 68 -15.02 -11.16 -5.96
N ASP A 69 -14.33 -11.82 -6.89
CA ASP A 69 -13.09 -12.56 -6.64
C ASP A 69 -11.91 -11.61 -6.37
N ALA A 70 -11.97 -10.37 -6.86
CA ALA A 70 -10.98 -9.33 -6.56
C ALA A 70 -11.15 -8.70 -5.17
N LEU A 71 -12.23 -9.02 -4.45
CA LEU A 71 -12.44 -8.55 -3.08
C LEU A 71 -11.75 -9.47 -2.08
N PRO A 72 -11.11 -8.92 -1.03
CA PRO A 72 -10.52 -9.72 0.04
C PRO A 72 -11.59 -10.48 0.83
N ASP A 73 -11.20 -11.65 1.35
CA ASP A 73 -12.05 -12.40 2.27
C ASP A 73 -12.24 -11.62 3.59
N LEU A 74 -13.41 -11.80 4.23
CA LEU A 74 -13.73 -11.09 5.48
C LEU A 74 -12.70 -11.37 6.59
N SER A 75 -12.13 -12.57 6.63
CA SER A 75 -11.04 -12.96 7.54
C SER A 75 -9.77 -12.13 7.29
N GLU A 76 -9.43 -11.88 6.03
CA GLU A 76 -8.32 -11.02 5.62
C GLU A 76 -8.58 -9.56 6.01
N LEU A 77 -9.82 -9.08 5.88
CA LEU A 77 -10.20 -7.73 6.31
C LEU A 77 -10.09 -7.56 7.83
N LEU A 78 -10.53 -8.55 8.60
CA LEU A 78 -10.45 -8.53 10.06
C LEU A 78 -9.01 -8.57 10.56
N THR A 79 -8.16 -9.41 9.97
CA THR A 79 -6.73 -9.47 10.30
C THR A 79 -6.01 -8.18 9.89
N ALA A 80 -6.25 -7.67 8.68
CA ALA A 80 -5.68 -6.41 8.22
C ALA A 80 -6.17 -5.20 9.05
N SER A 81 -7.42 -5.20 9.51
CA SER A 81 -7.96 -4.18 10.42
C SER A 81 -7.20 -4.14 11.74
N ARG A 82 -6.93 -5.32 12.32
CA ARG A 82 -6.13 -5.45 13.56
C ARG A 82 -4.69 -5.00 13.38
N ILE A 83 -4.09 -5.25 12.21
CA ILE A 83 -2.73 -4.77 11.89
C ILE A 83 -2.72 -3.24 11.68
N ARG A 84 -3.77 -2.69 11.05
CA ARG A 84 -3.93 -1.25 10.84
C ARG A 84 -4.16 -0.50 12.16
N SER A 85 -4.91 -1.04 13.11
CA SER A 85 -5.09 -0.39 14.42
C SER A 85 -3.77 -0.31 15.21
N ILE A 86 -2.90 -1.32 15.09
CA ILE A 86 -1.56 -1.30 15.71
C ILE A 86 -0.62 -0.32 15.00
N LYS A 87 -0.65 -0.23 13.66
CA LYS A 87 0.20 0.71 12.88
C LYS A 87 -0.23 2.18 13.02
N LYS A 88 -1.53 2.45 13.20
CA LYS A 88 -2.05 3.83 13.40
C LYS A 88 -1.52 4.50 14.67
N LEU A 89 -1.03 3.72 15.64
CA LEU A 89 -0.43 4.25 16.88
C LEU A 89 1.04 4.66 16.73
N LYS A 90 1.73 4.32 15.62
CA LYS A 90 3.18 4.53 15.45
C LYS A 90 3.62 5.42 14.29
N ALA A 91 2.70 5.97 13.51
CA ALA A 91 3.07 6.74 12.31
C ALA A 91 2.36 8.09 12.20
N ILE A 92 2.78 9.06 13.01
CA ILE A 92 2.78 10.46 12.59
C ILE A 92 4.02 10.65 11.70
N VAL A 93 3.96 10.09 10.49
CA VAL A 93 4.90 10.50 9.44
C VAL A 93 4.38 11.83 8.95
N LYS A 94 5.11 12.91 9.23
CA LYS A 94 4.84 14.22 8.65
C LYS A 94 4.93 14.05 7.13
N LYS A 95 3.78 14.04 6.46
CA LYS A 95 3.73 14.03 5.00
C LYS A 95 4.53 15.26 4.51
N PRO A 96 5.42 15.11 3.51
CA PRO A 96 6.12 16.25 2.95
C PRO A 96 5.09 17.28 2.50
N GLU A 97 5.38 18.56 2.73
CA GLU A 97 4.45 19.61 2.37
C GLU A 97 4.13 19.51 0.86
N PRO A 98 2.84 19.57 0.47
CA PRO A 98 2.48 19.48 -0.93
C PRO A 98 3.12 20.65 -1.67
N LYS A 99 4.11 20.39 -2.52
CA LYS A 99 4.78 21.43 -3.32
C LYS A 99 3.86 22.04 -4.39
N GLU A 100 2.82 21.29 -4.77
CA GLU A 100 1.82 21.69 -5.76
C GLU A 100 0.66 22.48 -5.14
N PHE A 101 0.39 23.69 -5.62
CA PHE A 101 -0.65 24.58 -5.10
C PHE A 101 -2.04 23.93 -5.11
N SER A 102 -2.39 23.17 -6.15
CA SER A 102 -3.69 22.49 -6.27
C SER A 102 -3.96 21.47 -5.15
N LYS A 103 -2.89 20.89 -4.58
CA LYS A 103 -2.96 19.85 -3.54
C LYS A 103 -2.91 20.41 -2.11
N MET A 104 -2.64 21.70 -1.95
CA MET A 104 -2.56 22.37 -0.65
C MET A 104 -3.94 22.64 -0.04
N LYS A 105 -4.05 22.51 1.30
CA LYS A 105 -5.23 22.99 2.04
C LYS A 105 -5.29 24.53 2.00
N HIS A 106 -6.48 25.11 2.18
CA HIS A 106 -6.67 26.57 2.13
C HIS A 106 -5.73 27.35 3.06
N ALA A 107 -5.55 26.91 4.30
CA ALA A 107 -4.63 27.54 5.25
C ALA A 107 -3.16 27.48 4.79
N GLN A 108 -2.75 26.41 4.10
CA GLN A 108 -1.42 26.27 3.54
C GLN A 108 -1.25 27.19 2.33
N LYS A 109 -2.26 27.27 1.45
CA LYS A 109 -2.27 28.21 0.32
C LYS A 109 -2.09 29.65 0.78
N ARG A 110 -2.82 30.08 1.82
CA ARG A 110 -2.69 31.43 2.36
C ARG A 110 -1.26 31.70 2.85
N LYS A 111 -0.70 30.80 3.67
CA LYS A 111 0.70 30.94 4.13
C LYS A 111 1.72 30.98 3.00
N PHE A 112 1.51 30.17 1.95
CA PHE A 112 2.38 30.17 0.77
C PHE A 112 2.32 31.53 0.05
N LEU A 113 1.12 32.05 -0.19
CA LEU A 113 0.94 33.36 -0.81
C LEU A 113 1.52 34.49 0.05
N ASP A 114 1.29 34.47 1.36
CA ASP A 114 1.84 35.47 2.27
C ASP A 114 3.38 35.50 2.20
N ALA A 115 4.02 34.32 2.14
CA ALA A 115 5.47 34.21 1.98
C ALA A 115 5.98 34.71 0.62
N GLU A 116 5.26 34.45 -0.47
CA GLU A 116 5.60 34.99 -1.79
C GLU A 116 5.44 36.51 -1.87
N VAL A 117 4.38 37.06 -1.25
CA VAL A 117 4.17 38.50 -1.18
C VAL A 117 5.32 39.18 -0.42
N SER A 118 5.76 38.60 0.70
CA SER A 118 6.93 39.10 1.45
C SER A 118 8.20 39.04 0.61
N ARG A 119 8.50 37.90 -0.04
CA ARG A 119 9.66 37.77 -0.93
C ARG A 119 9.66 38.80 -2.06
N PHE A 120 8.50 39.02 -2.68
CA PHE A 120 8.37 39.97 -3.78
C PHE A 120 8.53 41.42 -3.32
N ALA A 121 7.99 41.76 -2.15
CA ALA A 121 8.17 43.09 -1.56
C ALA A 121 9.65 43.39 -1.27
N GLU A 122 10.40 42.40 -0.78
CA GLU A 122 11.85 42.51 -0.58
C GLU A 122 12.59 42.72 -1.91
N ALA A 123 12.25 41.93 -2.95
CA ALA A 123 12.85 42.07 -4.27
C ALA A 123 12.60 43.46 -4.88
N ILE A 124 11.36 43.97 -4.80
CA ILE A 124 11.05 45.33 -5.25
C ILE A 124 11.80 46.37 -4.44
N SER A 125 12.03 46.14 -3.15
CA SER A 125 12.73 47.09 -2.28
C SER A 125 14.22 47.18 -2.59
N ASN A 126 14.82 46.13 -3.16
CA ASN A 126 16.23 46.08 -3.50
C ASN A 126 16.59 47.09 -4.62
N SER A 127 17.59 47.93 -4.36
CA SER A 127 18.08 48.93 -5.30
C SER A 127 18.66 48.35 -6.59
N GLU A 128 19.32 47.18 -6.53
CA GLU A 128 19.90 46.52 -7.71
C GLU A 128 18.81 46.01 -8.66
N PHE A 129 17.72 45.49 -8.09
CA PHE A 129 16.56 45.05 -8.87
C PHE A 129 15.81 46.23 -9.50
N LYS A 130 15.74 47.38 -8.82
CA LYS A 130 15.14 48.61 -9.36
C LYS A 130 15.93 49.21 -10.51
N SER A 131 17.26 49.16 -10.46
CA SER A 131 18.11 49.77 -11.50
C SER A 131 18.18 48.90 -12.76
N ASN A 132 18.32 47.58 -12.61
CA ASN A 132 18.33 46.65 -13.73
C ASN A 132 17.74 45.28 -13.34
N PRO A 133 16.40 45.11 -13.49
CA PRO A 133 15.74 43.88 -13.07
C PRO A 133 16.19 42.65 -13.87
N LEU A 134 16.48 42.82 -15.17
CA LEU A 134 16.88 41.71 -16.03
C LEU A 134 18.25 41.14 -15.63
N ALA A 135 19.21 42.02 -15.31
CA ALA A 135 20.53 41.59 -14.85
C ALA A 135 20.47 40.90 -13.48
N ALA A 136 19.66 41.42 -12.55
CA ALA A 136 19.48 40.81 -11.23
C ALA A 136 18.83 39.41 -11.33
N ILE A 137 17.87 39.23 -12.23
CA ILE A 137 17.26 37.91 -12.51
C ILE A 137 18.30 36.96 -13.12
N ASP A 138 19.08 37.42 -14.09
CA ASP A 138 20.11 36.60 -14.75
C ASP A 138 21.20 36.14 -13.76
N GLU A 139 21.65 37.02 -12.85
CA GLU A 139 22.56 36.65 -11.77
C GLU A 139 21.94 35.61 -10.82
N HIS A 140 20.67 35.78 -10.43
CA HIS A 140 19.97 34.83 -9.58
C HIS A 140 19.87 33.44 -10.23
N LEU A 141 19.51 33.39 -11.53
CA LEU A 141 19.43 32.15 -12.28
C LEU A 141 20.79 31.46 -12.37
N ARG A 142 21.87 32.20 -12.65
CA ARG A 142 23.24 31.66 -12.66
C ARG A 142 23.64 31.07 -11.30
N LYS A 143 23.30 31.74 -10.19
CA LYS A 143 23.56 31.23 -8.83
C LYS A 143 22.80 29.93 -8.57
N ARG A 144 21.53 29.87 -8.97
CA ARG A 144 20.69 28.68 -8.77
C ARG A 144 21.15 27.48 -9.60
N LEU A 145 21.54 27.70 -10.86
CA LEU A 145 22.06 26.64 -11.72
C LEU A 145 23.31 25.97 -11.12
N LYS A 146 24.24 26.78 -10.57
CA LYS A 146 25.45 26.27 -9.90
C LYS A 146 25.15 25.46 -8.64
N GLN A 147 24.16 25.90 -7.84
CA GLN A 147 23.74 25.16 -6.64
C GLN A 147 23.18 23.78 -7.01
N GLU A 148 22.35 23.69 -8.05
CA GLU A 148 21.79 22.41 -8.51
C GLU A 148 22.87 21.45 -9.06
N GLU A 149 23.93 21.98 -9.69
CA GLU A 149 25.11 21.20 -10.11
C GLU A 149 25.90 20.65 -8.92
N GLU A 150 26.10 21.46 -7.85
CA GLU A 150 26.82 21.04 -6.64
C GLU A 150 26.02 20.07 -5.76
N GLU A 151 24.68 20.17 -5.75
CA GLU A 151 23.78 19.36 -4.92
C GLU A 151 23.39 18.02 -5.57
N SER A 152 23.83 17.78 -6.81
CA SER A 152 23.69 16.50 -7.50
C SER A 152 24.70 15.48 -6.94
N PRO A 153 24.26 14.41 -6.25
CA PRO A 153 25.18 13.40 -5.73
C PRO A 153 25.78 12.61 -6.88
N SER A 154 27.12 12.58 -6.94
CA SER A 154 27.89 11.66 -7.80
C SER A 154 27.70 10.20 -7.38
#